data_AF-B4SBP5-F1
#
_entry.id   AF-B4SBP5-F1
#
_cell.length_a   1.000
_cell.length_b   1.000
_cell.length_c   1.000
_cell.angle_alpha   90.00
_cell.angle_beta   90.00
_cell.angle_gamma   90.00
#
_symmetry.space_group_name_H-M   'P 1'
#
loop_
_entity.id
_entity.type
_entity.pdbx_description
1 polymer ?
#
loop_
_entity_poly.entity_id
_entity_poly.type
_entity_poly.pdbx_seq_one_letter_code
_entity_poly.pdbx_strand_id
1 'polypeptide(L)'
;MNLKEAYKKKAAAELELAQARLVEFRAKAKNFNAEAHLNYAKQLDEFEHGIETAKGKLKELGEAGEEAWEKLKDGVESALRSSSNALKDIADKFKD
;
A
#
# COMPACT_ATOMS: atom_id res chain seq x y z
N MET A 1 -8.12 -7.57 24.13
CA MET A 1 -7.43 -7.36 22.83
C MET A 1 -6.08 -6.74 23.12
N ASN A 2 -4.99 -7.36 22.66
CA ASN A 2 -3.66 -6.78 22.82
C ASN A 2 -3.48 -5.66 21.77
N LEU A 3 -2.80 -4.56 22.12
CA LEU A 3 -2.51 -3.42 21.23
C LEU A 3 -1.89 -3.87 19.90
N LYS A 4 -1.08 -4.94 19.96
CA LYS A 4 -0.42 -5.53 18.78
C LYS A 4 -1.40 -6.16 17.80
N GLU A 5 -2.38 -6.89 18.30
CA GLU A 5 -3.39 -7.53 17.45
C GLU A 5 -4.31 -6.48 16.81
N ALA A 6 -4.66 -5.43 17.57
CA ALA A 6 -5.43 -4.32 17.04
C ALA A 6 -4.68 -3.60 15.92
N TYR A 7 -3.38 -3.34 16.11
CA TYR A 7 -2.52 -2.77 15.08
C TYR A 7 -2.41 -3.68 13.85
N LYS A 8 -2.15 -4.98 14.03
CA LYS A 8 -2.06 -5.93 12.90
C LYS A 8 -3.35 -5.94 12.07
N LYS A 9 -4.51 -5.95 12.71
CA LYS A 9 -5.81 -5.88 12.03
C LYS A 9 -5.99 -4.56 11.27
N LYS A 10 -5.64 -3.44 11.88
CA LYS A 10 -5.70 -2.13 11.22
C LYS A 10 -4.80 -2.08 9.98
N ALA A 11 -3.53 -2.46 10.12
CA ALA A 11 -2.57 -2.46 9.02
C ALA A 11 -3.00 -3.41 7.89
N ALA A 12 -3.53 -4.59 8.22
CA ALA A 12 -4.07 -5.52 7.24
C ALA A 12 -5.26 -4.91 6.47
N ALA A 13 -6.18 -4.23 7.16
CA ALA A 13 -7.30 -3.55 6.52
C ALA A 13 -6.84 -2.39 5.62
N GLU A 14 -5.83 -1.62 6.02
CA GLU A 14 -5.25 -0.56 5.19
C GLU A 14 -4.60 -1.12 3.91
N LEU A 15 -3.91 -2.27 4.00
CA LEU A 15 -3.36 -2.96 2.83
C LEU A 15 -4.45 -3.49 1.90
N GLU A 16 -5.51 -4.04 2.44
CA GLU A 16 -6.65 -4.53 1.64
C GLU A 16 -7.33 -3.38 0.89
N LEU A 17 -7.53 -2.23 1.56
CA LEU A 17 -8.03 -1.02 0.93
C LEU A 17 -7.09 -0.49 -0.16
N ALA A 18 -5.77 -0.50 0.09
CA ALA A 18 -4.77 -0.11 -0.91
C ALA A 18 -4.84 -1.01 -2.16
N GLN A 19 -4.96 -2.32 -1.96
CA GLN A 19 -5.07 -3.28 -3.05
C GLN A 19 -6.38 -3.13 -3.84
N ALA A 20 -7.50 -2.85 -3.17
CA ALA A 20 -8.76 -2.56 -3.85
C ALA A 20 -8.67 -1.31 -4.74
N ARG A 21 -8.02 -0.25 -4.24
CA ARG A 21 -7.81 0.98 -5.03
C ARG A 21 -6.83 0.79 -6.19
N LEU A 22 -5.80 -0.05 -6.03
CA LEU A 22 -4.92 -0.44 -7.14
C LEU A 22 -5.71 -1.07 -8.28
N VAL A 23 -6.64 -1.98 -7.98
CA VAL A 23 -7.52 -2.60 -8.99
C VAL A 23 -8.41 -1.57 -9.67
N GLU A 24 -8.99 -0.65 -8.91
CA GLU A 24 -9.79 0.46 -9.45
C GLU A 24 -8.97 1.32 -10.42
N PHE A 25 -7.76 1.74 -10.04
CA PHE A 25 -6.91 2.57 -10.88
C PHE A 25 -6.36 1.82 -12.09
N ARG A 26 -6.03 0.53 -11.98
CA ARG A 26 -5.69 -0.31 -13.14
C ARG A 26 -6.86 -0.38 -14.12
N ALA A 27 -8.09 -0.48 -13.64
CA ALA A 27 -9.27 -0.46 -14.50
C ALA A 27 -9.46 0.92 -15.17
N LYS A 28 -9.32 2.02 -14.41
CA LYS A 28 -9.41 3.38 -14.96
C LYS A 28 -8.31 3.66 -15.99
N ALA A 29 -7.06 3.27 -15.72
CA ALA A 29 -5.92 3.49 -16.61
C ALA A 29 -6.15 2.90 -18.01
N LYS A 30 -6.84 1.76 -18.13
CA LYS A 30 -7.20 1.13 -19.41
C LYS A 30 -8.10 1.98 -20.30
N ASN A 31 -8.77 2.99 -19.73
CA ASN A 31 -9.66 3.89 -20.47
C ASN A 31 -8.93 5.15 -20.99
N PHE A 32 -7.65 5.33 -20.68
CA PHE A 32 -6.83 6.45 -21.15
C PHE A 32 -6.13 6.13 -22.47
N ASN A 33 -5.60 7.17 -23.13
CA ASN A 33 -4.78 6.99 -24.33
C ASN A 33 -3.51 6.17 -24.04
N ALA A 34 -2.85 5.67 -25.09
CA ALA A 34 -1.71 4.75 -24.94
C ALA A 34 -0.53 5.33 -24.14
N GLU A 35 -0.29 6.65 -24.23
CA GLU A 35 0.80 7.32 -23.52
C GLU A 35 0.52 7.48 -22.02
N ALA A 36 -0.69 7.95 -21.68
CA ALA A 36 -1.14 8.02 -20.30
C ALA A 36 -1.23 6.62 -19.67
N HIS A 37 -1.70 5.62 -20.41
CA HIS A 37 -1.74 4.23 -19.97
C HIS A 37 -0.34 3.72 -19.56
N LEU A 38 0.70 3.99 -20.36
CA LEU A 38 2.08 3.61 -20.03
C LEU A 38 2.59 4.29 -18.76
N ASN A 39 2.35 5.60 -18.62
CA ASN A 39 2.79 6.33 -17.43
C ASN A 39 2.07 5.84 -16.17
N TYR A 40 0.75 5.66 -16.23
CA TYR A 40 -0.04 5.13 -15.11
C TYR A 40 0.30 3.69 -14.79
N ALA A 41 0.51 2.84 -15.79
CA ALA A 41 0.89 1.44 -15.58
C ALA A 41 2.16 1.35 -14.74
N LYS A 42 3.18 2.17 -15.03
CA LYS A 42 4.41 2.22 -14.25
C LYS A 42 4.17 2.66 -12.79
N GLN A 43 3.41 3.75 -12.59
CA GLN A 43 3.10 4.24 -11.24
C GLN A 43 2.27 3.22 -10.43
N LEU A 44 1.37 2.49 -11.10
CA LEU A 44 0.56 1.44 -10.48
C LEU A 44 1.38 0.21 -10.13
N ASP A 45 2.40 -0.13 -10.93
CA ASP A 45 3.35 -1.20 -10.63
C ASP A 45 4.21 -0.87 -9.41
N GLU A 46 4.72 0.36 -9.33
CA GLU A 46 5.44 0.86 -8.14
C GLU A 46 4.56 0.82 -6.88
N PHE A 47 3.28 1.18 -7.03
CA PHE A 47 2.31 1.11 -5.95
C PHE A 47 2.01 -0.35 -5.52
N GLU A 48 1.87 -1.27 -6.47
CA GLU A 48 1.70 -2.71 -6.22
C GLU A 48 2.89 -3.28 -5.42
N HIS A 49 4.11 -2.97 -5.85
CA HIS A 49 5.33 -3.39 -5.16
C HIS A 49 5.41 -2.83 -3.72
N GLY A 50 4.93 -1.60 -3.51
CA GLY A 50 4.80 -0.98 -2.18
C GLY A 50 3.84 -1.74 -1.26
N ILE A 51 2.68 -2.15 -1.78
CA ILE A 51 1.69 -2.97 -1.05
C ILE A 51 2.29 -4.33 -0.68
N GLU A 52 2.95 -5.01 -1.62
CA GLU A 52 3.56 -6.31 -1.38
C GLU A 52 4.67 -6.23 -0.32
N THR A 53 5.52 -5.20 -0.40
CA THR A 53 6.56 -4.93 0.59
C THR A 53 5.96 -4.71 1.98
N ALA A 54 4.91 -3.89 2.09
CA ALA A 54 4.25 -3.62 3.35
C ALA A 54 3.55 -4.87 3.92
N LYS A 55 2.98 -5.72 3.05
CA LYS A 55 2.39 -7.01 3.43
C LYS A 55 3.43 -7.99 3.96
N GLY A 56 4.62 -8.04 3.32
CA GLY A 56 5.76 -8.80 3.82
C GLY A 56 6.19 -8.34 5.21
N LYS A 57 6.41 -7.03 5.39
CA LYS A 57 6.78 -6.45 6.69
C LYS A 57 5.72 -6.67 7.77
N LEU A 58 4.43 -6.63 7.42
CA LEU A 58 3.35 -6.90 8.37
C LEU A 58 3.35 -8.37 8.83
N LYS A 59 3.67 -9.29 7.92
CA LYS A 59 3.82 -10.71 8.25
C LYS A 59 5.01 -10.92 9.20
N GLU A 60 6.17 -10.34 8.87
CA GLU A 60 7.35 -10.37 9.74
C GLU A 60 7.08 -9.76 11.12
N LEU A 61 6.35 -8.63 11.18
CA LEU A 61 5.89 -8.03 12.43
C LEU A 61 4.98 -8.96 13.24
N GLY A 62 4.20 -9.80 12.55
CA GLY A 62 3.33 -10.79 13.16
C GLY A 62 4.08 -11.91 13.86
N GLU A 63 5.24 -12.29 13.32
CA GLU A 63 6.15 -13.33 13.80
C GLU A 63 7.20 -12.78 14.79
N ALA A 64 7.38 -11.46 14.83
CA ALA A 64 8.37 -10.80 15.68
C ALA A 64 8.05 -10.87 17.19
N GLY A 65 9.10 -11.06 17.97
CA GLY A 65 9.07 -10.94 19.44
C GLY A 65 8.85 -9.51 19.92
N GLU A 66 8.57 -9.36 21.22
CA GLU A 66 8.22 -8.08 21.85
C GLU A 66 9.22 -6.94 21.60
N GLU A 67 10.51 -7.26 21.63
CA GLU A 67 11.61 -6.30 21.52
C GLU A 67 11.80 -5.76 20.08
N ALA A 68 11.52 -6.58 19.07
CA ALA A 68 11.62 -6.19 17.66
C ALA A 68 10.33 -5.56 17.11
N TRP A 69 9.21 -5.73 17.82
CA TRP A 69 7.88 -5.35 17.34
C TRP A 69 7.76 -3.83 17.10
N GLU A 70 8.21 -2.99 18.04
CA GLU A 70 8.12 -1.52 17.91
C GLU A 70 8.90 -1.00 16.69
N LYS A 71 10.11 -1.52 16.44
CA LYS A 71 10.92 -1.13 15.27
C LYS A 71 10.31 -1.57 13.95
N LEU A 72 9.79 -2.80 13.88
CA LEU A 72 9.15 -3.32 12.68
C LEU A 72 7.83 -2.59 12.39
N LYS A 73 7.09 -2.21 13.44
CA LYS A 73 5.85 -1.45 13.34
C LYS A 73 6.07 -0.10 12.67
N ASP A 74 7.10 0.64 13.08
CA ASP A 74 7.48 1.91 12.46
C ASP A 74 7.81 1.75 10.97
N GLY A 75 8.50 0.66 10.61
CA GLY A 75 8.78 0.31 9.22
C GLY A 75 7.52 0.01 8.39
N VAL A 76 6.53 -0.67 8.99
CA VAL A 76 5.22 -0.92 8.36
C VAL A 76 4.44 0.39 8.19
N GLU A 77 4.39 1.23 9.22
CA GLU A 77 3.71 2.54 9.18
C GLU A 77 4.31 3.45 8.11
N SER A 78 5.64 3.50 8.00
CA SER A 78 6.33 4.27 6.98
C SER A 78 6.03 3.77 5.56
N ALA A 79 6.01 2.45 5.35
CA ALA A 79 5.67 1.85 4.07
C ALA A 79 4.20 2.12 3.67
N LEU A 80 3.27 2.00 4.62
CA LEU A 80 1.85 2.31 4.41
C LEU A 80 1.62 3.79 4.09
N ARG A 81 2.33 4.70 4.79
CA ARG A 81 2.26 6.14 4.54
C ARG A 81 2.79 6.49 3.15
N SER A 82 3.94 5.93 2.76
CA SER A 82 4.51 6.14 1.43
C SER A 82 3.56 5.63 0.33
N SER A 83 3.01 4.43 0.52
CA SER A 83 2.01 3.85 -0.38
C SER A 83 0.77 4.74 -0.49
N SER A 84 0.25 5.25 0.63
CA SER A 84 -0.91 6.17 0.64
C SER A 84 -0.64 7.49 -0.08
N ASN A 85 0.58 8.01 0.00
CA ASN A 85 1.00 9.21 -0.73
C ASN A 85 1.10 8.94 -2.23
N ALA A 86 1.72 7.83 -2.65
CA ALA A 86 1.79 7.44 -4.06
C ALA A 86 0.38 7.27 -4.66
N LEU A 87 -0.51 6.64 -3.89
CA LEU A 87 -1.91 6.49 -4.27
C LEU A 87 -2.61 7.85 -4.45
N LYS A 88 -2.39 8.80 -3.54
CA LYS A 88 -2.94 10.17 -3.67
C LYS A 88 -2.42 10.87 -4.92
N ASP A 89 -1.13 10.76 -5.22
CA ASP A 89 -0.53 11.34 -6.42
C ASP A 89 -1.19 10.77 -7.69
N ILE A 90 -1.35 9.45 -7.75
CA ILE A 90 -2.06 8.79 -8.85
C ILE A 90 -3.50 9.31 -8.94
N ALA A 91 -4.23 9.35 -7.82
CA ALA A 91 -5.61 9.81 -7.77
C ALA A 91 -5.79 11.26 -8.24
N ASP A 92 -4.83 12.14 -7.91
CA ASP A 92 -4.82 13.53 -8.32
C ASP A 92 -4.64 13.65 -9.84
N LYS A 93 -3.73 12.86 -10.41
CA LYS A 93 -3.53 12.79 -11.87
C LYS A 93 -4.73 12.24 -12.63
N PHE A 94 -5.54 11.35 -12.03
CA PHE A 94 -6.81 10.90 -12.63
C PHE A 94 -7.92 11.97 -12.60
N LYS A 95 -7.73 13.07 -11.86
CA LYS A 95 -8.71 14.14 -11.69
C LYS A 95 -8.48 15.32 -12.64
N ASP A 96 -7.29 15.41 -13.23
CA ASP A 96 -6.92 16.33 -14.32
C ASP A 96 -7.24 15.68 -15.67
#